data_AF-A0A8X6KJ97-F1
#
_entry.id   AF-A0A8X6KJ97-F1
#
_cell.length_a   1.000
_cell.length_b   1.000
_cell.length_c   1.000
_cell.angle_alpha   90.00
_cell.angle_beta   90.00
_cell.angle_gamma   90.00
#
_symmetry.space_group_name_H-M   'P 1'
#
loop_
_entity.id
_entity.type
_entity.pdbx_description
1 polymer ?
#
loop_
_entity_poly.entity_id
_entity_poly.type
_entity_poly.pdbx_seq_one_letter_code
_entity_poly.pdbx_strand_id
1 'polypeptide(L)'
;MINSRGKEDSNELESIQGKFSSNPNIFDFDEITEHSQLENRLNAQQIDKLKGILCNYSKIFSNEPGKTHLVEHDIELINEVPIRTKPYRMSARQTDLLQEEIKKR
;
A
#
# COMPACT_ATOMS: atom_id res chain seq x y z
N MET A 1 -9.88 -39.50 -37.06
CA MET A 1 -10.49 -38.16 -37.09
C MET A 1 -9.83 -37.33 -36.00
N ILE A 2 -9.21 -36.24 -36.44
CA ILE A 2 -8.54 -35.23 -35.61
C ILE A 2 -9.64 -34.45 -34.90
N ASN A 3 -9.48 -34.16 -33.61
CA ASN A 3 -10.07 -32.97 -33.01
C ASN A 3 -9.13 -32.44 -31.92
N SER A 4 -8.48 -31.33 -32.29
CA SER A 4 -7.61 -30.47 -31.51
C SER A 4 -8.45 -29.30 -31.01
N ARG A 5 -8.46 -29.02 -29.69
CA ARG A 5 -8.84 -27.73 -29.07
C ARG A 5 -8.95 -27.92 -27.56
N GLY A 6 -8.30 -27.16 -26.68
CA GLY A 6 -7.29 -26.13 -26.82
C GLY A 6 -6.42 -26.19 -25.56
N LYS A 7 -5.10 -26.01 -25.73
CA LYS A 7 -4.23 -25.65 -24.62
C LYS A 7 -4.40 -24.15 -24.46
N GLU A 8 -5.22 -23.74 -23.50
CA GLU A 8 -5.27 -22.34 -23.07
C GLU A 8 -4.22 -22.17 -21.97
N ASP A 9 -3.04 -21.74 -22.42
CA ASP A 9 -2.16 -20.75 -21.79
C ASP A 9 -2.13 -20.70 -20.25
N SER A 10 -1.57 -21.75 -19.64
CA SER A 10 -1.07 -21.71 -18.27
C SER A 10 0.13 -20.76 -18.06
N ASN A 11 0.74 -20.25 -19.14
CA ASN A 11 1.89 -19.35 -19.10
C ASN A 11 1.53 -17.88 -18.83
N GLU A 12 0.27 -17.47 -19.02
CA GLU A 12 -0.08 -16.05 -18.85
C GLU A 12 -0.18 -15.67 -17.37
N LEU A 13 -0.62 -16.61 -16.52
CA LEU A 13 -0.75 -16.41 -15.06
C LEU A 13 0.59 -16.40 -14.32
N GLU A 14 1.60 -17.15 -14.78
CA GLU A 14 2.95 -17.13 -14.20
C GLU A 14 3.71 -15.83 -14.53
N SER A 15 3.43 -15.22 -15.69
CA SER A 15 4.06 -13.95 -16.08
C SER A 15 3.57 -12.74 -15.28
N ILE A 16 2.39 -12.82 -14.66
CA ILE A 16 1.82 -11.78 -13.79
C ILE A 16 2.44 -11.84 -12.38
N GLN A 17 2.87 -13.02 -11.92
CA GLN A 17 3.52 -13.19 -10.61
C GLN A 17 4.94 -12.58 -10.53
N GLY A 18 5.55 -12.22 -11.67
CA GLY A 18 6.91 -11.69 -11.73
C GLY A 18 7.07 -10.16 -11.67
N LYS A 19 5.97 -9.38 -11.65
CA LYS A 19 6.07 -7.91 -11.88
C LYS A 19 5.81 -6.99 -10.68
N PHE A 20 5.47 -7.50 -9.50
CA PHE A 20 5.16 -6.62 -8.36
C PHE A 20 5.95 -7.04 -7.11
N SER A 21 7.27 -6.86 -7.18
CA SER A 21 8.07 -6.69 -5.95
C SER A 21 8.26 -5.21 -5.59
N SER A 22 7.49 -4.32 -6.23
CA SER A 22 7.46 -2.91 -5.91
C SER A 22 6.90 -2.75 -4.50
N ASN A 23 7.72 -2.31 -3.56
CA ASN A 23 7.24 -1.89 -2.25
C ASN A 23 6.21 -0.76 -2.50
N PRO A 24 4.93 -0.92 -2.12
CA PRO A 24 3.88 0.08 -2.39
C PRO A 24 4.12 1.42 -1.68
N ASN A 25 5.09 1.46 -0.75
CA ASN A 25 5.50 2.67 -0.03
C ASN A 25 6.67 3.40 -0.71
N ILE A 26 7.26 2.83 -1.77
CA ILE A 26 8.29 3.46 -2.58
C ILE A 26 7.64 3.83 -3.91
N PHE A 27 7.61 5.12 -4.21
CA PHE A 27 7.11 5.59 -5.50
C PHE A 27 8.05 5.13 -6.63
N ASP A 28 7.46 4.56 -7.68
CA ASP A 28 8.17 4.27 -8.93
C ASP A 28 7.99 5.48 -9.87
N PHE A 29 9.10 6.17 -10.14
CA PHE A 29 9.07 7.36 -10.98
C PHE A 29 8.75 7.03 -12.44
N ASP A 30 9.18 5.85 -12.90
CA ASP A 30 8.97 5.43 -14.28
C ASP A 30 7.46 5.10 -14.47
N GLU A 31 6.87 4.41 -13.50
CA GLU A 31 5.41 4.18 -13.44
C GLU A 31 4.62 5.50 -13.46
N ILE A 32 4.99 6.47 -12.61
CA ILE A 32 4.31 7.77 -12.55
C ILE A 32 4.42 8.52 -13.89
N THR A 33 5.58 8.44 -14.53
CA THR A 33 5.87 9.12 -15.80
C THR A 33 5.03 8.53 -16.94
N GLU A 34 4.96 7.20 -17.02
CA GLU A 34 4.18 6.47 -18.01
C GLU A 34 2.66 6.69 -17.82
N HIS A 35 2.14 6.43 -16.62
CA HIS A 35 0.70 6.51 -16.35
C HIS A 35 0.14 7.93 -16.47
N SER A 36 0.94 8.94 -16.13
CA SER A 36 0.51 10.35 -16.17
C SER A 36 0.84 11.05 -17.49
N GLN A 37 1.49 10.35 -18.43
CA GLN A 37 1.95 10.89 -19.72
C GLN A 37 2.76 12.19 -19.55
N LEU A 38 3.67 12.21 -18.57
CA LEU A 38 4.34 13.45 -18.15
C LEU A 38 5.20 14.06 -19.26
N GLU A 39 5.79 13.24 -20.11
CA GLU A 39 6.61 13.67 -21.26
C GLU A 39 5.82 14.53 -22.25
N ASN A 40 4.50 14.35 -22.34
CA ASN A 40 3.63 15.13 -23.23
C ASN A 40 3.18 16.46 -22.60
N ARG A 41 3.39 16.65 -21.29
CA ARG A 41 2.81 17.76 -20.51
C ARG A 41 3.87 18.66 -19.88
N LEU A 42 5.06 18.14 -19.65
CA LEU A 42 6.15 18.80 -18.96
C LEU A 42 7.42 18.74 -19.81
N ASN A 43 8.24 19.79 -19.69
CA ASN A 43 9.57 19.76 -20.28
C ASN A 43 10.55 18.96 -19.40
N ALA A 44 11.70 18.58 -19.96
CA ALA A 44 12.71 17.78 -19.26
C ALA A 44 13.16 18.40 -17.92
N GLN A 45 13.32 19.73 -17.87
CA GLN A 45 13.72 20.42 -16.63
C GLN A 45 12.64 20.34 -15.54
N GLN A 46 11.36 20.38 -15.93
CA GLN A 46 10.23 20.25 -15.01
C GLN A 46 10.12 18.81 -14.48
N ILE A 47 10.38 17.81 -15.33
CA ILE A 47 10.42 16.39 -14.95
C ILE A 47 11.54 16.15 -13.94
N ASP A 48 12.75 16.67 -14.19
CA ASP A 48 13.87 16.57 -13.26
C ASP A 48 13.56 17.27 -11.92
N LYS A 49 12.91 18.43 -11.96
CA LYS A 49 12.49 19.13 -10.75
C LYS A 49 11.45 18.33 -9.96
N LEU A 50 10.48 17.71 -10.64
CA LEU A 50 9.49 16.85 -10.02
C LEU A 50 10.14 15.65 -9.34
N LYS A 51 11.08 14.99 -10.05
CA LYS A 51 11.88 13.90 -9.49
C LYS A 51 12.61 14.33 -8.21
N GLY A 52 13.24 15.50 -8.24
CA GLY A 52 13.89 16.08 -7.07
C GLY A 52 12.94 16.31 -5.89
N ILE A 53 11.72 16.81 -6.13
CA ILE A 53 10.71 17.02 -5.09
C ILE A 53 10.28 15.68 -4.47
N LEU A 54 9.96 14.69 -5.31
CA LEU A 54 9.52 13.36 -4.83
C LEU A 54 10.62 12.68 -3.99
N CYS A 55 11.87 12.75 -4.42
CA CYS A 55 13.00 12.22 -3.65
C CYS A 55 13.22 12.97 -2.32
N ASN A 56 13.22 14.30 -2.35
CA ASN A 56 13.49 15.13 -1.16
C ASN A 56 12.40 15.00 -0.09
N TYR A 57 11.15 14.79 -0.51
CA TYR A 57 10.00 14.70 0.37
C TYR A 57 9.36 13.30 0.36
N SER A 58 10.16 12.27 0.11
CA SER A 58 9.72 10.87 0.03
C SER A 58 8.88 10.42 1.23
N LYS A 59 9.22 10.89 2.43
CA LYS A 59 8.48 10.61 3.67
C LYS A 59 7.09 11.24 3.72
N ILE A 60 6.88 12.37 3.04
CA ILE A 60 5.58 13.07 3.02
C ILE A 60 4.62 12.37 2.06
N PHE A 61 5.14 11.87 0.94
CA PHE A 61 4.38 11.12 -0.06
C PHE A 61 4.34 9.60 0.20
N SER A 62 4.87 9.15 1.35
CA SER A 62 4.85 7.74 1.73
C SER A 62 3.42 7.30 2.06
N ASN A 63 3.08 6.08 1.66
CA ASN A 63 1.84 5.41 2.07
C ASN A 63 1.95 4.79 3.48
N GLU A 64 3.14 4.83 4.09
CA GLU A 64 3.32 4.41 5.48
C GLU A 64 2.67 5.44 6.41
N PRO A 65 1.65 5.06 7.19
CA PRO A 65 1.02 5.99 8.11
C PRO A 65 2.05 6.49 9.14
N GLY A 66 2.29 7.80 9.13
CA GLY A 66 3.15 8.47 10.10
C GLY A 66 2.41 8.91 11.37
N LYS A 67 3.14 9.57 12.28
CA LYS A 67 2.56 10.29 13.42
C LYS A 67 2.63 11.80 13.15
N THR A 68 1.58 12.53 13.53
CA THR A 68 1.57 14.00 13.49
C THR A 68 1.38 14.52 14.91
N HIS A 69 2.11 15.58 15.28
CA HIS A 69 1.96 16.27 16.57
C HIS A 69 1.03 17.49 16.45
N LEU A 70 0.19 17.53 15.40
CA LEU A 70 -0.64 18.69 15.09
C LEU A 70 -1.81 18.84 16.07
N VAL A 71 -2.28 17.73 16.65
CA VAL A 71 -3.40 17.68 17.58
C VAL A 71 -3.14 16.58 18.60
N GLU A 72 -3.28 16.92 19.88
CA GLU A 72 -3.39 15.94 20.96
C GLU A 72 -4.88 15.78 21.31
N HIS A 73 -5.35 14.54 21.40
CA HIS A 73 -6.72 14.27 21.82
C HIS A 73 -6.76 14.18 23.35
N ASP A 74 -7.48 15.11 23.99
CA ASP A 74 -7.90 14.96 25.37
C ASP A 74 -9.26 14.24 25.40
N ILE A 75 -9.32 13.10 26.09
CA ILE A 75 -10.55 12.30 26.22
C ILE A 75 -11.06 12.48 27.64
N GLU A 76 -12.04 13.37 27.80
CA GLU A 76 -12.69 13.60 29.09
C GLU A 76 -13.40 12.32 29.57
N LEU A 77 -13.11 11.92 30.81
CA LEU A 77 -13.69 10.73 31.42
C LEU A 77 -14.96 11.09 32.20
N ILE A 78 -16.00 10.27 32.04
CA ILE A 78 -17.21 10.32 32.88
C ILE A 78 -16.88 9.82 34.30
N ASN A 79 -15.97 8.85 34.40
CA ASN A 79 -15.49 8.27 35.65
C ASN A 79 -14.02 7.81 35.52
N GLU A 80 -13.24 7.95 36.59
CA GLU A 80 -11.82 7.52 36.61
C GLU A 80 -11.65 6.01 36.78
N VAL A 81 -12.74 5.29 37.09
CA VAL A 81 -12.70 3.85 37.33
C VAL A 81 -12.70 3.11 35.99
N PRO A 82 -11.64 2.34 35.66
CA PRO A 82 -11.55 1.64 34.39
C PRO A 82 -12.54 0.48 34.31
N ILE A 83 -13.20 0.35 33.16
CA ILE A 83 -14.09 -0.79 32.89
C ILE A 83 -13.26 -1.92 32.26
N ARG A 84 -13.34 -3.12 32.84
CA ARG A 84 -12.66 -4.32 32.33
C ARG A 84 -13.68 -5.37 31.93
N THR A 85 -13.69 -5.72 30.65
CA THR A 85 -14.54 -6.78 30.10
C THR A 85 -13.68 -7.83 29.41
N LYS A 86 -14.08 -9.10 29.50
CA LYS A 86 -13.42 -10.17 28.75
C LYS A 86 -13.74 -9.99 27.26
N PRO A 87 -12.76 -10.13 26.35
CA PRO A 87 -13.03 -10.12 24.92
C PRO A 87 -14.06 -11.19 24.54
N TYR A 88 -14.87 -10.90 23.52
CA TYR A 88 -15.78 -11.89 22.96
C TYR A 88 -15.00 -13.05 22.33
N ARG A 89 -15.60 -14.24 22.35
CA ARG A 89 -15.03 -15.41 21.70
C ARG A 89 -14.93 -15.18 20.20
N MET A 90 -13.74 -15.36 19.65
CA MET A 90 -13.48 -15.33 18.20
C MET A 90 -13.20 -16.74 17.68
N SER A 91 -13.45 -16.97 16.40
CA SER A 91 -13.02 -18.20 15.72
C SER A 91 -11.50 -18.23 15.54
N ALA A 92 -10.93 -19.42 15.32
CA ALA A 92 -9.51 -19.58 15.03
C ALA A 92 -9.09 -18.73 13.82
N ARG A 93 -9.82 -18.84 12.70
CA ARG A 93 -9.59 -18.04 11.49
C ARG A 93 -9.58 -16.54 11.75
N GLN A 94 -10.53 -16.01 12.52
CA GLN A 94 -10.56 -14.57 12.85
C GLN A 94 -9.35 -14.16 13.68
N THR A 95 -8.91 -15.03 14.60
CA THR A 95 -7.72 -14.79 15.42
C THR A 95 -6.47 -14.78 14.55
N ASP A 96 -6.34 -15.69 13.60
CA ASP A 96 -5.20 -15.77 12.68
C ASP A 96 -5.13 -14.52 11.80
N LEU A 97 -6.24 -14.13 11.18
CA LEU A 97 -6.33 -12.89 10.38
C LEU A 97 -5.97 -11.65 11.20
N LEU A 98 -6.47 -11.55 12.44
CA LEU A 98 -6.15 -10.45 13.33
C LEU A 98 -4.66 -10.43 13.69
N GLN A 99 -4.06 -11.60 13.93
CA GLN A 99 -2.62 -11.70 14.24
C GLN A 99 -1.75 -11.32 13.05
N GLU A 100 -2.13 -11.68 11.82
CA GLU A 100 -1.44 -11.24 10.61
C GLU A 100 -1.46 -9.72 10.49
N GLU A 101 -2.63 -9.09 10.69
CA GLU A 101 -2.75 -7.63 10.63
C GLU A 101 -1.99 -6.91 11.75
N ILE A 102 -1.97 -7.47 12.97
CA ILE A 102 -1.18 -6.91 14.07
C ILE A 102 0.31 -6.98 13.76
N LYS A 103 0.80 -8.07 13.14
CA LYS A 103 2.22 -8.23 12.78
C LYS A 103 2.66 -7.38 11.58
N LYS A 104 1.72 -6.98 10.72
CA LYS A 104 1.99 -6.07 9.58
C LYS A 104 2.23 -4.63 10.02
N ARG A 105 1.81 -4.26 11.23
CA ARG A 105 2.03 -2.94 11.85
C ARG A 105 3.32 -2.92 12.67
#